data_AF-A0A7R8X9R1-F1
#
_entry.id   AF-A0A7R8X9R1-F1
#
_cell.length_a   1.000
_cell.length_b   1.000
_cell.length_c   1.000
_cell.angle_alpha   90.00
_cell.angle_beta   90.00
_cell.angle_gamma   90.00
#
_symmetry.space_group_name_H-M   'P 1'
#
loop_
_entity.id
_entity.type
_entity.pdbx_description
1 polymer ?
#
loop_
_entity_poly.entity_id
_entity_poly.type
_entity_poly.pdbx_seq_one_letter_code
_entity_poly.pdbx_strand_id
1 'polypeptide(L)'
;MFSSGLEWAKRNERGEYEVAEGLSATLFCAVLDYYKTGAIRCPPSVSVAELREACDYLLLPFDADTIKCQNLRGLLHELSNEGARAQFERFLEELLLPAMVECAQRGDRECHIVVLLDEDSVDWDDQYPPQVGEESSQAVHSTALYRFFKYIENRDVAKQVLKERGLKKIRLGIEGYPTYKEKVRRRPGGRAEVIYNYVQRPFIHMSWEKEEAKSRHVDFTVSSMLKS
;
A
#
# COMPACT_ATOMS: atom_id res chain seq x y z
N MET A 1 23.55 3.07 20.69
CA MET A 1 23.80 1.82 21.43
C MET A 1 24.88 1.95 22.49
N PHE A 2 26.05 2.55 22.19
CA PHE A 2 27.21 2.56 23.10
C PHE A 2 27.55 3.93 23.72
N SER A 3 26.62 4.90 23.69
CA SER A 3 26.80 6.19 24.35
C SER A 3 26.66 6.06 25.87
N SER A 4 27.51 6.76 26.61
CA SER A 4 27.77 6.67 28.06
C SER A 4 26.61 7.05 29.00
N GLY A 5 25.37 7.09 28.51
CA GLY A 5 24.18 7.42 29.30
C GLY A 5 23.02 6.43 29.17
N LEU A 6 23.20 5.31 28.46
CA LEU A 6 22.14 4.34 28.18
C LEU A 6 22.49 2.93 28.68
N GLU A 7 22.01 2.58 29.87
CA GLU A 7 22.15 1.21 30.42
C GLU A 7 21.10 0.24 29.83
N TRP A 8 20.99 0.13 28.50
CA TRP A 8 20.04 -0.82 27.89
C TRP A 8 20.63 -2.18 27.55
N ALA A 9 21.95 -2.30 27.43
CA ALA A 9 22.59 -3.55 27.03
C ALA A 9 23.16 -4.29 28.25
N LYS A 10 22.45 -5.32 28.71
CA LYS A 10 22.99 -6.26 29.71
C LYS A 10 24.16 -7.03 29.09
N ARG A 11 25.26 -7.11 29.83
CA ARG A 11 26.41 -7.93 29.46
C ARG A 11 26.15 -9.38 29.87
N ASN A 12 26.64 -10.31 29.07
CA ASN A 12 26.64 -11.73 29.44
C ASN A 12 27.66 -12.01 30.57
N GLU A 13 27.75 -13.26 31.03
CA GLU A 13 28.67 -13.68 32.10
C GLU A 13 30.16 -13.43 31.77
N ARG A 14 30.50 -13.23 30.49
CA ARG A 14 31.86 -12.92 30.01
C ARG A 14 32.12 -11.41 29.88
N GLY A 15 31.13 -10.57 30.18
CA GLY A 15 31.23 -9.12 30.05
C GLY A 15 31.02 -8.61 28.62
N GLU A 16 30.57 -9.45 27.69
CA GLU A 16 30.31 -9.11 26.29
C GLU A 16 28.87 -8.61 26.12
N TYR A 17 28.64 -7.79 25.09
CA TYR A 17 27.31 -7.35 24.73
C TYR A 17 26.69 -8.30 23.71
N GLU A 18 25.49 -8.79 24.01
CA GLU A 18 24.65 -9.46 23.02
C GLU A 18 23.90 -8.39 22.22
N VAL A 19 24.17 -8.34 20.92
CA VAL A 19 23.68 -7.30 20.01
C VAL A 19 23.21 -7.93 18.71
N ALA A 20 22.41 -7.18 17.94
CA ALA A 20 22.07 -7.56 16.56
C ALA A 20 21.39 -8.94 16.47
N GLU A 21 20.44 -9.21 17.37
CA GLU A 21 19.67 -10.45 17.36
C GLU A 21 19.00 -10.67 15.98
N GLY A 22 19.22 -11.85 15.39
CA GLY A 22 18.73 -12.20 14.06
C GLY A 22 19.66 -11.84 12.89
N LEU A 23 20.74 -11.07 13.10
CA LEU A 23 21.72 -10.77 12.06
C LEU A 23 22.86 -11.79 12.03
N SER A 24 23.27 -12.18 10.82
CA SER A 24 24.45 -13.03 10.66
C SER A 24 25.74 -12.30 11.04
N ALA A 25 26.73 -13.04 11.56
CA ALA A 25 28.03 -12.46 11.91
C ALA A 25 28.70 -11.77 10.71
N THR A 26 28.55 -12.35 9.49
CA THR A 26 29.08 -11.78 8.26
C THR A 26 28.45 -10.41 7.94
N LEU A 27 27.12 -10.31 8.07
CA LEU A 27 26.41 -9.06 7.82
C LEU A 27 26.73 -8.02 8.89
N PHE A 28 26.76 -8.43 10.16
CA PHE A 28 27.12 -7.53 11.26
C PHE A 28 28.54 -6.98 11.10
N CYS A 29 29.51 -7.80 10.70
CA CYS A 29 30.86 -7.33 10.38
C CYS A 29 30.87 -6.28 9.26
N ALA A 30 30.11 -6.49 8.18
CA ALA A 30 30.01 -5.50 7.10
C ALA A 30 29.37 -4.20 7.57
N VAL A 31 28.37 -4.27 8.46
CA VAL A 31 27.76 -3.09 9.07
C VAL A 31 28.75 -2.35 9.97
N LEU A 32 29.59 -3.04 10.73
CA LEU A 32 30.60 -2.38 11.58
C LEU A 32 31.60 -1.56 10.77
N ASP A 33 31.86 -1.90 9.51
CA ASP A 33 32.74 -1.11 8.63
C ASP A 33 32.16 0.28 8.30
N TYR A 34 30.84 0.45 8.37
CA TYR A 34 30.21 1.77 8.25
C TYR A 34 30.75 2.76 9.27
N TYR A 35 30.85 2.34 10.53
CA TYR A 35 31.31 3.20 11.62
C TYR A 35 32.80 3.56 11.51
N LYS A 36 33.56 2.85 10.67
CA LYS A 36 34.98 3.14 10.42
C LYS A 36 35.19 3.97 9.15
N THR A 37 34.40 3.71 8.11
CA THR A 37 34.68 4.22 6.75
C THR A 37 33.56 5.06 6.15
N GLY A 38 32.38 5.07 6.77
CA GLY A 38 31.17 5.68 6.24
C GLY A 38 30.48 4.83 5.15
N ALA A 39 30.95 3.62 4.87
CA ALA A 39 30.38 2.76 3.83
C ALA A 39 30.22 1.30 4.28
N ILE A 40 29.16 0.64 3.79
CA ILE A 40 28.89 -0.78 3.96
C ILE A 40 29.13 -1.48 2.63
N ARG A 41 30.06 -2.43 2.60
CA ARG A 41 30.27 -3.30 1.44
C ARG A 41 29.41 -4.54 1.61
N CYS A 42 28.37 -4.67 0.79
CA CYS A 42 27.46 -5.82 0.82
C CYS A 42 28.26 -7.12 0.55
N PRO A 43 28.30 -8.07 1.51
CA PRO A 43 28.98 -9.34 1.30
C PRO A 43 28.35 -10.13 0.14
N PRO A 44 29.13 -10.87 -0.68
CA PRO A 44 28.58 -11.65 -1.80
C PRO A 44 27.58 -12.75 -1.39
N SER A 45 27.69 -13.24 -0.16
CA SER A 45 26.79 -14.27 0.40
C SER A 45 25.50 -13.71 1.01
N VAL A 46 25.37 -12.39 1.10
CA VAL A 46 24.24 -11.70 1.74
C VAL A 46 23.40 -11.05 0.65
N SER A 47 22.07 -11.19 0.75
CA SER A 47 21.16 -10.53 -0.18
C SER A 47 21.05 -9.04 0.14
N VAL A 48 20.75 -8.22 -0.88
CA VAL A 48 20.60 -6.78 -0.68
C VAL A 48 19.39 -6.46 0.22
N ALA A 49 18.32 -7.27 0.13
CA ALA A 49 17.15 -7.15 0.99
C ALA A 49 17.48 -7.42 2.47
N GLU A 50 18.26 -8.47 2.76
CA GLU A 50 18.72 -8.75 4.13
C GLU A 50 19.58 -7.61 4.68
N LEU A 51 20.47 -7.05 3.85
CA LEU A 51 21.24 -5.87 4.23
C LEU A 51 20.33 -4.65 4.47
N ARG A 52 19.28 -4.46 3.67
CA ARG A 52 18.30 -3.38 3.85
C ARG A 52 17.59 -3.52 5.18
N GLU A 53 17.06 -4.70 5.50
CA GLU A 53 16.41 -4.98 6.79
C GLU A 53 17.36 -4.72 7.98
N ALA A 54 18.64 -5.10 7.85
CA ALA A 54 19.65 -4.82 8.86
C ALA A 54 19.91 -3.33 9.05
N CYS A 55 19.93 -2.55 7.95
CA CYS A 55 20.06 -1.10 8.01
C CYS A 55 18.84 -0.47 8.69
N ASP A 56 17.63 -0.91 8.36
CA ASP A 56 16.40 -0.42 8.99
C ASP A 56 16.40 -0.74 10.51
N TYR A 57 16.79 -1.97 10.90
CA TYR A 57 16.88 -2.37 12.32
C TYR A 57 17.91 -1.55 13.11
N LEU A 58 19.07 -1.28 12.50
CA LEU A 58 20.18 -0.55 13.15
C LEU A 58 20.10 0.97 12.94
N LEU A 59 19.05 1.46 12.25
CA LEU A 59 18.84 2.86 11.91
C LEU A 59 20.01 3.47 11.13
N LEU A 60 20.52 2.73 10.14
CA LEU A 60 21.59 3.14 9.24
C LEU A 60 21.04 3.63 7.91
N PRO A 61 21.67 4.63 7.27
CA PRO A 61 21.25 5.08 5.96
C PRO A 61 21.45 3.98 4.91
N PHE A 62 20.45 3.81 4.05
CA PHE A 62 20.51 2.91 2.90
C PHE A 62 20.41 3.74 1.62
N ASP A 63 21.56 4.19 1.13
CA ASP A 63 21.69 5.00 -0.09
C ASP A 63 22.93 4.62 -0.90
N ALA A 64 23.10 5.22 -2.08
CA ALA A 64 24.20 4.91 -2.99
C ALA A 64 25.58 5.36 -2.45
N ASP A 65 25.60 6.31 -1.51
CA ASP A 65 26.84 6.80 -0.91
C ASP A 65 27.33 5.83 0.16
N THR A 66 26.40 5.31 0.96
CA THR A 66 26.63 4.37 2.05
C THR A 66 26.80 2.93 1.58
N ILE A 67 25.97 2.46 0.66
CA ILE A 67 25.92 1.04 0.25
C ILE A 67 26.77 0.80 -1.00
N LYS A 68 27.75 -0.10 -0.89
CA LYS A 68 28.55 -0.60 -2.03
C LYS A 68 28.23 -2.06 -2.27
N CYS A 69 27.65 -2.38 -3.42
CA CYS A 69 27.20 -3.73 -3.75
C CYS A 69 27.57 -4.10 -5.19
N GLN A 70 27.94 -5.36 -5.42
CA GLN A 70 28.12 -5.89 -6.78
C GLN A 70 26.77 -6.16 -7.47
N ASN A 71 25.75 -6.56 -6.71
CA ASN A 71 24.41 -6.80 -7.22
C ASN A 71 23.65 -5.48 -7.40
N LEU A 72 23.96 -4.79 -8.50
CA LEU A 72 23.33 -3.51 -8.85
C LEU A 72 21.80 -3.61 -8.98
N ARG A 73 21.29 -4.73 -9.51
CA ARG A 73 19.84 -4.95 -9.63
C ARG A 73 19.16 -4.95 -8.26
N GLY A 74 19.73 -5.67 -7.28
CA GLY A 74 19.21 -5.71 -5.93
C GLY A 74 19.23 -4.32 -5.27
N LEU A 75 20.34 -3.59 -5.42
CA LEU A 75 20.46 -2.22 -4.90
C LEU A 75 19.40 -1.28 -5.51
N LEU A 76 19.28 -1.27 -6.83
CA LEU A 76 18.30 -0.42 -7.51
C LEU A 76 16.85 -0.81 -7.16
N HIS A 77 16.58 -2.10 -6.90
CA HIS A 77 15.26 -2.54 -6.46
C HIS A 77 14.91 -1.93 -5.09
N GLU A 78 15.79 -2.06 -4.09
CA GLU A 78 15.54 -1.48 -2.75
C GLU A 78 15.42 0.05 -2.78
N LEU A 79 16.28 0.72 -3.56
CA LEU A 79 16.19 2.18 -3.75
C LEU A 79 14.90 2.60 -4.46
N SER A 80 14.44 1.81 -5.44
CA SER A 80 13.18 2.07 -6.14
C SER A 80 11.98 1.88 -5.23
N ASN A 81 12.00 0.88 -4.33
CA ASN A 81 10.94 0.67 -3.35
C ASN A 81 10.83 1.88 -2.40
N GLU A 82 11.96 2.40 -1.93
CA GLU A 82 11.99 3.61 -1.11
C GLU A 82 11.47 4.84 -1.87
N GLY A 83 11.94 5.04 -3.11
CA GLY A 83 11.46 6.13 -3.97
C GLY A 83 9.97 6.02 -4.27
N ALA A 84 9.46 4.81 -4.52
CA ALA A 84 8.05 4.55 -4.76
C ALA A 84 7.21 4.81 -3.51
N ARG A 85 7.71 4.45 -2.33
CA ARG A 85 7.08 4.74 -1.04
C ARG A 85 6.94 6.23 -0.83
N ALA A 86 8.03 6.99 -0.93
CA ALA A 86 8.01 8.45 -0.79
C ALA A 86 7.12 9.13 -1.84
N GLN A 87 7.11 8.63 -3.07
CA GLN A 87 6.22 9.15 -4.11
C GLN A 87 4.75 8.86 -3.80
N PHE A 88 4.43 7.65 -3.35
CA PHE A 88 3.06 7.26 -3.02
C PHE A 88 2.53 8.01 -1.80
N GLU A 89 3.35 8.28 -0.78
CA GLU A 89 2.91 9.08 0.38
C GLU A 89 2.44 10.47 -0.04
N ARG A 90 3.13 11.12 -0.99
CA ARG A 90 2.66 12.40 -1.54
C ARG A 90 1.33 12.25 -2.28
N PHE A 91 1.18 11.23 -3.13
CA PHE A 91 -0.10 10.98 -3.79
C PHE A 91 -1.23 10.66 -2.80
N LEU A 92 -0.91 9.96 -1.72
CA LEU A 92 -1.86 9.64 -0.67
C LEU A 92 -2.37 10.91 -0.01
N GLU A 93 -1.48 11.84 0.37
CA GLU A 93 -1.86 13.08 1.03
C GLU A 93 -2.53 14.09 0.09
N GLU A 94 -2.02 14.26 -1.13
CA GLU A 94 -2.45 15.30 -2.06
C GLU A 94 -3.68 14.92 -2.88
N LEU A 95 -3.84 13.64 -3.24
CA LEU A 95 -4.84 13.18 -4.21
C LEU A 95 -5.88 12.23 -3.60
N LEU A 96 -5.43 11.22 -2.85
CA LEU A 96 -6.31 10.16 -2.38
C LEU A 96 -7.05 10.55 -1.09
N LEU A 97 -6.37 11.18 -0.15
CA LEU A 97 -6.94 11.59 1.13
C LEU A 97 -8.14 12.52 0.96
N PRO A 98 -8.14 13.54 0.08
CA PRO A 98 -9.33 14.36 -0.17
C PRO A 98 -10.55 13.53 -0.59
N ALA A 99 -10.38 12.58 -1.52
CA ALA A 99 -11.45 11.69 -1.97
C ALA A 99 -11.96 10.77 -0.85
N MET A 100 -11.05 10.25 -0.01
CA MET A 100 -11.42 9.45 1.16
C MET A 100 -12.18 10.27 2.21
N VAL A 101 -11.75 11.52 2.46
CA VAL A 101 -12.41 12.43 3.40
C VAL A 101 -13.83 12.75 2.95
N GLU A 102 -14.04 12.95 1.65
CA GLU A 102 -15.37 13.19 1.10
C GLU A 102 -16.31 12.00 1.33
N CYS A 103 -15.87 10.77 1.05
CA CYS A 103 -16.59 9.55 1.41
C CYS A 103 -16.88 9.47 2.92
N ALA A 104 -15.87 9.70 3.76
CA ALA A 104 -16.03 9.64 5.21
C ALA A 104 -17.02 10.69 5.74
N GLN A 105 -17.05 11.89 5.17
CA GLN A 105 -18.00 12.96 5.53
C GLN A 105 -19.45 12.62 5.15
N ARG A 106 -19.66 11.81 4.11
CA ARG A 106 -20.98 11.27 3.74
C ARG A 106 -21.42 10.11 4.66
N GLY A 107 -20.52 9.60 5.50
CA GLY A 107 -20.77 8.49 6.40
C GLY A 107 -20.24 7.13 5.90
N ASP A 108 -19.57 7.11 4.75
CA ASP A 108 -19.00 5.88 4.19
C ASP A 108 -17.86 5.35 5.08
N ARG A 109 -17.70 4.03 5.08
CA ARG A 109 -16.63 3.32 5.83
C ARG A 109 -15.61 2.67 4.92
N GLU A 110 -15.79 2.84 3.62
CA GLU A 110 -14.90 2.39 2.57
C GLU A 110 -14.97 3.36 1.40
N CYS A 111 -13.99 3.25 0.52
CA CYS A 111 -13.89 4.07 -0.66
C CYS A 111 -13.31 3.22 -1.78
N HIS A 112 -13.79 3.47 -2.98
CA HIS A 112 -13.27 2.90 -4.21
C HIS A 112 -12.87 4.07 -5.11
N ILE A 113 -11.58 4.23 -5.35
CA ILE A 113 -11.02 5.34 -6.13
C ILE A 113 -10.53 4.80 -7.47
N VAL A 114 -11.00 5.37 -8.56
CA VAL A 114 -10.50 5.12 -9.92
C VAL A 114 -9.59 6.26 -10.33
N VAL A 115 -8.42 5.91 -10.87
CA VAL A 115 -7.41 6.88 -11.32
C VAL A 115 -7.54 7.09 -12.82
N LEU A 116 -7.93 8.30 -13.20
CA LEU A 116 -8.05 8.76 -14.58
C LEU A 116 -6.81 9.54 -15.01
N LEU A 117 -6.55 9.56 -16.32
CA LEU A 117 -5.57 10.46 -16.90
C LEU A 117 -6.09 11.90 -16.81
N ASP A 118 -5.19 12.88 -16.78
CA ASP A 118 -5.60 14.30 -16.70
C ASP A 118 -6.41 14.76 -17.93
N GLU A 119 -6.25 14.04 -19.04
CA GLU A 119 -6.94 14.27 -20.32
C GLU A 119 -8.21 13.43 -20.50
N ASP A 120 -8.52 12.52 -19.57
CA ASP A 120 -9.74 11.74 -19.65
C ASP A 120 -10.97 12.64 -19.42
N SER A 121 -11.99 12.47 -20.26
CA SER A 121 -13.31 13.07 -20.06
C SER A 121 -14.33 11.99 -19.73
N VAL A 122 -15.09 12.20 -18.67
CA VAL A 122 -16.19 11.32 -18.24
C VAL A 122 -17.50 12.06 -18.49
N ASP A 123 -18.30 11.51 -19.41
CA ASP A 123 -19.60 12.06 -19.82
C ASP A 123 -20.70 11.05 -19.48
N TRP A 124 -21.22 11.18 -18.27
CA TRP A 124 -22.31 10.34 -17.80
C TRP A 124 -23.65 10.95 -18.22
N ASP A 125 -24.48 10.14 -18.88
CA ASP A 125 -25.82 10.55 -19.27
C ASP A 125 -26.75 10.52 -18.07
N ASP A 126 -27.25 11.68 -17.65
CA ASP A 126 -28.15 11.85 -16.49
C ASP A 126 -29.42 11.00 -16.59
N GLN A 127 -29.89 10.70 -17.81
CA GLN A 127 -31.11 9.93 -18.05
C GLN A 127 -30.84 8.41 -17.94
N TYR A 128 -29.60 7.98 -18.10
CA TYR A 128 -29.22 6.57 -18.11
C TYR A 128 -27.88 6.30 -17.44
N PRO A 129 -27.66 6.66 -16.16
CA PRO A 129 -26.34 6.55 -15.53
C PRO A 129 -25.78 5.12 -15.64
N PRO A 130 -24.45 4.97 -15.79
CA PRO A 130 -23.85 3.65 -15.83
C PRO A 130 -24.18 2.88 -14.54
N GLN A 131 -24.38 1.57 -14.65
CA GLN A 131 -24.45 0.69 -13.49
C GLN A 131 -23.02 0.49 -12.96
N VAL A 132 -22.41 1.56 -12.47
CA VAL A 132 -21.25 1.46 -11.57
C VAL A 132 -21.76 0.65 -10.37
N GLY A 133 -20.98 -0.33 -9.91
CA GLY A 133 -21.44 -1.29 -8.89
C GLY A 133 -21.97 -0.64 -7.61
N GLU A 134 -22.44 -1.44 -6.65
CA GLU A 134 -22.99 -0.95 -5.38
C GLU A 134 -22.05 -0.01 -4.59
N GLU A 135 -20.75 0.02 -4.93
CA GLU A 135 -19.74 0.89 -4.37
C GLU A 135 -19.71 2.25 -5.11
N SER A 136 -19.98 3.36 -4.40
CA SER A 136 -19.84 4.72 -4.93
C SER A 136 -18.38 5.03 -5.25
N SER A 137 -17.98 4.85 -6.52
CA SER A 137 -16.61 5.14 -6.96
C SER A 137 -16.30 6.64 -6.97
N GLN A 138 -15.17 7.06 -6.38
CA GLN A 138 -14.58 8.38 -6.56
C GLN A 138 -13.61 8.36 -7.75
N ALA A 139 -13.54 9.45 -8.51
CA ALA A 139 -12.60 9.60 -9.62
C ALA A 139 -11.51 10.63 -9.28
N VAL A 140 -10.25 10.24 -9.42
CA VAL A 140 -9.09 11.12 -9.24
C VAL A 140 -8.36 11.24 -10.57
N HIS A 141 -8.11 12.46 -11.03
CA HIS A 141 -7.36 12.72 -12.27
C HIS A 141 -5.89 12.97 -11.93
N SER A 142 -5.01 12.10 -12.40
CA SER A 142 -3.56 12.26 -12.29
C SER A 142 -2.84 11.30 -13.23
N THR A 143 -2.24 11.83 -14.29
CA THR A 143 -1.38 11.04 -15.19
C THR A 143 -0.17 10.47 -14.44
N ALA A 144 0.34 11.20 -13.43
CA ALA A 144 1.46 10.77 -12.63
C ALA A 144 1.11 9.55 -11.77
N LEU A 145 -0.03 9.58 -11.06
CA LEU A 145 -0.52 8.46 -10.27
C LEU A 145 -0.89 7.26 -11.16
N TYR A 146 -1.49 7.51 -12.32
CA TYR A 146 -1.75 6.47 -13.31
C TYR A 146 -0.46 5.74 -13.72
N ARG A 147 0.59 6.49 -14.07
CA ARG A 147 1.90 5.93 -14.45
C ARG A 147 2.56 5.21 -13.27
N PHE A 148 2.40 5.72 -12.06
CA PHE A 148 2.91 5.07 -10.86
C PHE A 148 2.35 3.66 -10.71
N PHE A 149 1.04 3.47 -10.89
CA PHE A 149 0.41 2.15 -10.82
C PHE A 149 0.63 1.25 -12.03
N LYS A 150 1.37 1.68 -13.05
CA LYS A 150 1.76 0.81 -14.17
C LYS A 150 2.63 -0.35 -13.70
N TYR A 151 3.47 -0.14 -12.69
CA TYR A 151 4.38 -1.14 -12.14
C TYR A 151 3.68 -1.94 -11.03
N ILE A 152 3.82 -3.27 -11.05
CA ILE A 152 3.20 -4.13 -10.04
C ILE A 152 3.87 -3.95 -8.68
N GLU A 153 5.20 -3.77 -8.68
CA GLU A 153 6.00 -3.51 -7.48
C GLU A 153 5.53 -2.23 -6.76
N ASN A 154 5.21 -1.18 -7.52
CA ASN A 154 4.67 0.07 -6.95
C ASN A 154 3.30 -0.14 -6.30
N ARG A 155 2.47 -1.07 -6.80
CA ARG A 155 1.18 -1.40 -6.18
C ARG A 155 1.40 -2.12 -4.85
N ASP A 156 2.39 -3.00 -4.78
CA ASP A 156 2.73 -3.71 -3.55
C ASP A 156 3.26 -2.74 -2.48
N VAL A 157 4.13 -1.80 -2.87
CA VAL A 157 4.59 -0.71 -1.99
C VAL A 157 3.42 0.15 -1.52
N ALA A 158 2.55 0.61 -2.43
CA ALA A 158 1.36 1.37 -2.07
C ALA A 158 0.44 0.61 -1.10
N LYS A 159 0.25 -0.69 -1.33
CA LYS A 159 -0.53 -1.56 -0.44
C LYS A 159 0.06 -1.63 0.96
N GLN A 160 1.39 -1.70 1.09
CA GLN A 160 2.07 -1.68 2.38
C GLN A 160 1.88 -0.33 3.08
N VAL A 161 2.09 0.79 2.38
CA VAL A 161 1.86 2.13 2.94
C VAL A 161 0.43 2.27 3.47
N LEU A 162 -0.58 1.87 2.68
CA LEU A 162 -1.98 1.94 3.11
C LEU A 162 -2.25 1.09 4.36
N LYS A 163 -1.64 -0.11 4.46
CA LYS A 163 -1.76 -0.97 5.66
C LYS A 163 -1.14 -0.32 6.89
N GLU A 164 0.05 0.26 6.75
CA GLU A 164 0.76 0.93 7.85
C GLU A 164 0.01 2.19 8.32
N ARG A 165 -0.71 2.86 7.42
CA ARG A 165 -1.64 3.95 7.74
C ARG A 165 -2.96 3.48 8.35
N GLY A 166 -3.10 2.18 8.63
CA GLY A 166 -4.23 1.59 9.37
C GLY A 166 -5.43 1.21 8.52
N LEU A 167 -5.32 1.26 7.18
CA LEU A 167 -6.42 0.90 6.29
C LEU A 167 -6.53 -0.62 6.10
N LYS A 168 -7.74 -1.08 5.83
CA LYS A 168 -8.11 -2.49 5.68
C LYS A 168 -8.79 -2.75 4.33
N LYS A 169 -9.04 -4.04 4.02
CA LYS A 169 -9.70 -4.50 2.78
C LYS A 169 -9.08 -3.88 1.51
N ILE A 170 -7.75 -3.68 1.54
CA ILE A 170 -7.03 -2.96 0.48
C ILE A 170 -6.94 -3.82 -0.78
N ARG A 171 -7.50 -3.33 -1.89
CA ARG A 171 -7.36 -3.92 -3.23
C ARG A 171 -6.83 -2.85 -4.18
N LEU A 172 -5.80 -3.19 -4.96
CA LEU A 172 -5.31 -2.35 -6.04
C LEU A 172 -5.30 -3.20 -7.30
N GLY A 173 -5.73 -2.63 -8.42
CA GLY A 173 -5.83 -3.38 -9.65
C GLY A 173 -6.11 -2.50 -10.85
N ILE A 174 -6.56 -3.12 -11.92
CA ILE A 174 -7.07 -2.45 -13.11
C ILE A 174 -8.50 -2.95 -13.31
N GLU A 175 -9.42 -2.03 -13.56
CA GLU A 175 -10.81 -2.35 -13.88
C GLU A 175 -11.30 -1.52 -15.06
N GLY A 176 -12.41 -1.96 -15.66
CA GLY A 176 -13.08 -1.18 -16.71
C GLY A 176 -13.93 -0.09 -16.07
N TYR A 177 -13.62 1.17 -16.36
CA TYR A 177 -14.37 2.33 -15.91
C TYR A 177 -15.22 2.93 -17.04
N PRO A 178 -16.54 3.16 -16.84
CA PRO A 178 -17.40 3.72 -17.87
C PRO A 178 -17.11 5.21 -18.07
N THR A 179 -16.86 5.60 -19.32
CA THR A 179 -16.49 6.98 -19.69
C THR A 179 -17.66 7.73 -20.30
N TYR A 180 -18.13 7.28 -21.47
CA TYR A 180 -19.24 7.89 -22.18
C TYR A 180 -20.21 6.85 -22.73
N LYS A 181 -21.44 7.29 -22.94
CA LYS A 181 -22.50 6.50 -23.55
C LYS A 181 -22.26 6.35 -25.04
N GLU A 182 -22.06 5.12 -25.50
CA GLU A 182 -21.80 4.83 -26.90
C GLU A 182 -23.10 4.70 -27.70
N LYS A 183 -24.06 3.91 -27.19
CA LYS A 183 -25.29 3.61 -27.94
C LYS A 183 -26.46 3.21 -27.05
N VAL A 184 -27.67 3.61 -27.43
CA VAL A 184 -28.91 3.03 -26.89
C VAL A 184 -29.47 2.02 -27.88
N ARG A 185 -29.54 0.75 -27.48
CA ARG A 185 -30.19 -0.31 -28.24
C ARG A 185 -31.59 -0.54 -27.68
N ARG A 186 -32.63 -0.27 -28.46
CA ARG A 186 -34.01 -0.64 -28.11
C ARG A 186 -34.29 -2.06 -28.58
N ARG A 187 -34.64 -2.98 -27.68
CA ARG A 187 -35.13 -4.31 -28.04
C ARG A 187 -36.61 -4.22 -28.49
N PRO A 188 -37.07 -5.10 -29.39
CA PRO A 188 -38.51 -5.26 -29.65
C PRO A 188 -39.17 -5.71 -28.34
N GLY A 189 -39.96 -4.83 -27.70
CA GLY A 189 -40.45 -5.01 -26.33
C GLY A 189 -40.20 -3.83 -25.39
N GLY A 190 -39.54 -2.76 -25.86
CA GLY A 190 -39.58 -1.43 -25.23
C GLY A 190 -38.50 -1.13 -24.19
N ARG A 191 -37.79 -2.14 -23.66
CA ARG A 191 -36.66 -1.90 -22.75
C ARG A 191 -35.44 -1.39 -23.52
N ALA A 192 -35.00 -0.18 -23.21
CA ALA A 192 -33.78 0.41 -23.73
C ALA A 192 -32.57 -0.20 -22.99
N GLU A 193 -31.58 -0.65 -23.74
CA GLU A 193 -30.28 -1.13 -23.25
C GLU A 193 -29.23 -0.10 -23.62
N VAL A 194 -28.53 0.45 -22.63
CA VAL A 194 -27.51 1.48 -22.84
C VAL A 194 -26.14 0.83 -22.80
N ILE A 195 -25.36 1.06 -23.85
CA ILE A 195 -24.00 0.56 -24.01
C ILE A 195 -23.05 1.72 -23.71
N TYR A 196 -22.13 1.46 -22.79
CA TYR A 196 -21.10 2.39 -22.35
C TYR A 196 -19.74 1.98 -22.91
N ASN A 197 -18.90 2.97 -23.22
CA ASN A 197 -17.49 2.75 -23.50
C ASN A 197 -16.73 2.59 -22.18
N TYR A 198 -15.94 1.51 -22.08
CA TYR A 198 -15.14 1.20 -20.89
C TYR A 198 -13.66 1.34 -21.18
N VAL A 199 -12.95 2.01 -20.29
CA VAL A 199 -11.50 2.15 -20.35
C VAL A 199 -10.85 1.46 -19.17
N GLN A 200 -9.74 0.77 -19.40
CA GLN A 200 -9.00 0.09 -18.33
C GLN A 200 -8.26 1.14 -17.49
N ARG A 201 -8.57 1.22 -16.20
CA ARG A 201 -8.03 2.23 -15.28
C ARG A 201 -7.55 1.61 -13.98
N PRO A 202 -6.43 2.09 -13.41
CA PRO A 202 -6.03 1.70 -12.07
C PRO A 202 -7.11 2.08 -11.06
N PHE A 203 -7.34 1.21 -10.09
CA PHE A 203 -8.21 1.51 -8.96
C PHE A 203 -7.54 1.18 -7.64
N ILE A 204 -8.02 1.83 -6.59
CA ILE A 204 -7.66 1.59 -5.20
C ILE A 204 -8.95 1.49 -4.40
N HIS A 205 -9.16 0.35 -3.78
CA HIS A 205 -10.23 0.14 -2.81
C HIS A 205 -9.63 -0.01 -1.42
N MET A 206 -10.23 0.63 -0.42
CA MET A 206 -9.85 0.48 0.99
C MET A 206 -11.02 0.75 1.93
N SER A 207 -10.89 0.27 3.16
CA SER A 207 -11.84 0.51 4.25
C SER A 207 -11.12 1.04 5.49
N TRP A 208 -11.77 1.97 6.18
CA TRP A 208 -11.40 2.46 7.52
C TRP A 208 -12.48 2.10 8.56
N GLU A 209 -13.33 1.12 8.22
CA GLU A 209 -14.29 0.57 9.16
C GLU A 209 -13.54 -0.01 10.36
N LYS A 210 -13.90 0.48 11.54
CA LYS A 210 -13.52 -0.19 12.77
C LYS A 210 -14.33 -1.48 12.80
N GLU A 211 -13.72 -2.56 12.37
CA GLU A 211 -14.16 -3.87 12.82
C GLU A 211 -14.01 -3.86 14.35
N GLU A 212 -15.12 -3.60 15.05
CA GLU A 212 -15.26 -4.13 16.38
C GLU A 212 -15.00 -5.62 16.21
N ALA A 213 -13.97 -6.14 16.89
CA ALA A 213 -13.78 -7.57 17.01
C ALA A 213 -15.17 -8.14 17.19
N LYS A 214 -15.63 -9.00 16.27
CA LYS A 214 -16.89 -9.70 16.45
C LYS A 214 -16.81 -10.27 17.86
N SER A 215 -17.40 -9.59 18.83
CA SER A 215 -17.80 -10.21 20.07
C SER A 215 -18.59 -11.37 19.54
N ARG A 216 -18.08 -12.58 19.77
CA ARG A 216 -18.82 -13.80 19.51
C ARG A 216 -20.04 -13.66 20.41
N HIS A 217 -21.05 -12.94 19.93
CA HIS A 217 -22.36 -12.94 20.52
C HIS A 217 -22.76 -14.39 20.35
N VAL A 218 -22.68 -15.11 21.46
CA VAL A 218 -23.23 -16.44 21.57
C VAL A 218 -24.69 -16.27 21.16
N ASP A 219 -25.08 -16.89 20.05
CA ASP A 219 -26.48 -17.00 19.69
C ASP A 219 -27.17 -17.69 20.87
N PHE A 220 -27.89 -16.94 21.69
CA PHE A 220 -28.81 -17.51 22.65
C PHE A 220 -30.00 -18.03 21.86
N THR A 221 -29.89 -19.27 21.39
CA THR A 221 -31.06 -20.03 20.98
C THR A 221 -31.94 -20.18 22.22
N VAL A 222 -32.97 -19.34 22.33
CA VAL A 222 -34.05 -19.56 23.30
C VAL A 222 -34.80 -20.80 22.84
N SER A 223 -34.38 -21.96 23.33
CA SER A 223 -35.18 -23.17 23.23
C SER A 223 -36.37 -22.98 24.15
N SER A 224 -37.53 -22.72 23.55
CA SER A 224 -38.81 -22.71 24.22
C SER A 224 -39.07 -24.08 24.85
N MET A 225 -38.81 -24.21 26.16
CA MET A 225 -39.46 -25.25 26.96
C MET A 225 -40.93 -24.87 27.14
N LEU A 226 -41.76 -25.26 26.16
CA LEU A 226 -43.15 -25.57 26.42
C LEU A 226 -43.17 -26.79 27.35
N LYS A 227 -43.27 -26.54 28.66
CA LYS A 227 -43.81 -27.51 29.61
C LYS A 227 -45.32 -27.32 29.62
N SER A 228 -46.03 -28.27 29.01
CA SER A 228 -47.40 -28.64 29.37
C SER A 228 -47.36 -30.06 29.90
#